data_AF-A0AAV5NEE1-F1
#
_entry.id   AF-A0AAV5NEE1-F1
#
_cell.length_a   1.000
_cell.length_b   1.000
_cell.length_c   1.000
_cell.angle_alpha   90.00
_cell.angle_beta   90.00
_cell.angle_gamma   90.00
#
_symmetry.space_group_name_H-M   'P 1'
#
loop_
_entity.id
_entity.type
_entity.pdbx_description
1 polymer ?
#
loop_
_entity_poly.entity_id
_entity_poly.type
_entity_poly.pdbx_seq_one_letter_code
_entity_poly.pdbx_strand_id
1 'polypeptide(L)'
;MNLYVFYLGGAAPGANIEVHDVQFAIANKPEDAYPSLAERWFGVRNSLHVDAYGIITWADGHAVTLSPEKPTGTQSLYFINMGGYAAGELKEEHAFTFLVATSAEDAKAKAKKTLLPGYDHRHRDNFMEVDDCLPLEQIDGLYIHLTPQNDGHPITALWQGYRKI
;
A
#
# COMPACT_ATOMS: atom_id res chain seq x y z
N MET A 1 14.79 -0.46 -12.27
CA MET A 1 14.20 -0.07 -10.98
C MET A 1 12.69 -0.17 -11.07
N ASN A 2 12.10 -0.73 -10.03
CA ASN A 2 10.69 -1.03 -9.91
C ASN A 2 10.16 -0.42 -8.62
N LEU A 3 8.92 0.06 -8.64
CA LEU A 3 8.21 0.46 -7.43
C LEU A 3 7.63 -0.80 -6.77
N TYR A 4 8.17 -1.18 -5.62
CA TYR A 4 7.70 -2.30 -4.83
C TYR A 4 6.74 -1.86 -3.73
N VAL A 5 5.79 -2.73 -3.45
CA VAL A 5 5.05 -2.76 -2.19
C VAL A 5 5.45 -4.02 -1.41
N PHE A 6 5.72 -3.86 -0.12
CA PHE A 6 6.07 -4.93 0.81
C PHE A 6 5.03 -5.00 1.91
N TYR A 7 4.55 -6.21 2.18
CA TYR A 7 3.77 -6.52 3.38
C TYR A 7 4.74 -7.10 4.41
N LEU A 8 4.91 -6.37 5.51
CA LEU A 8 5.88 -6.66 6.56
C LEU A 8 5.14 -7.11 7.81
N GLY A 9 5.73 -8.04 8.53
CA GLY A 9 5.25 -8.54 9.82
C GLY A 9 6.33 -8.45 10.89
N GLY A 10 5.91 -8.32 12.15
CA GLY A 10 6.81 -8.37 13.29
C GLY A 10 6.14 -8.01 14.61
N ALA A 11 6.89 -8.12 15.70
CA ALA A 11 6.46 -7.67 17.02
C ALA A 11 6.65 -6.15 17.15
N ALA A 12 5.80 -5.49 17.94
CA ALA A 12 5.97 -4.11 18.37
C ALA A 12 5.87 -4.00 19.91
N PRO A 13 6.63 -3.09 20.56
CA PRO A 13 6.53 -2.91 22.00
C PRO A 13 5.10 -2.63 22.46
N GLY A 14 4.59 -3.45 23.38
CA GLY A 14 3.23 -3.34 23.93
C GLY A 14 2.14 -4.04 23.10
N ALA A 15 2.43 -4.52 21.90
CA ALA A 15 1.50 -5.36 21.15
C ALA A 15 1.48 -6.79 21.73
N ASN A 16 0.28 -7.33 21.96
CA ASN A 16 0.11 -8.71 22.43
C ASN A 16 0.26 -9.74 21.30
N ILE A 17 0.07 -9.30 20.05
CA ILE A 17 0.17 -10.11 18.84
C ILE A 17 1.11 -9.43 17.85
N GLU A 18 1.46 -10.17 16.80
CA GLU A 18 2.18 -9.64 15.66
C GLU A 18 1.40 -8.51 14.98
N VAL A 19 2.12 -7.49 14.54
CA VAL A 19 1.59 -6.36 13.78
C VAL A 19 2.13 -6.42 12.36
N HIS A 20 1.35 -5.88 11.44
CA HIS A 20 1.73 -5.79 10.03
C HIS A 20 1.74 -4.34 9.57
N ASP A 21 2.59 -4.06 8.59
CA ASP A 21 2.71 -2.76 7.92
C ASP A 21 2.90 -2.93 6.42
N VAL A 22 2.55 -1.88 5.68
CA VAL A 22 2.79 -1.80 4.23
C VAL A 22 3.85 -0.75 3.97
N GLN A 23 4.96 -1.15 3.34
CA GLN A 23 6.03 -0.23 2.97
C GLN A 23 6.30 -0.24 1.47
N PHE A 24 6.71 0.91 0.97
CA PHE A 24 7.10 1.10 -0.43
C PHE A 24 8.60 1.34 -0.54
N ALA A 25 9.21 0.87 -1.63
CA ALA A 25 10.60 1.16 -1.96
C ALA A 25 10.82 1.05 -3.47
N ILE A 26 11.81 1.78 -3.98
CA ILE A 26 12.29 1.61 -5.34
C ILE A 26 13.57 0.78 -5.35
N ALA A 27 13.56 -0.33 -6.08
CA ALA A 27 14.69 -1.27 -6.09
C ALA A 27 14.86 -1.96 -7.44
N ASN A 28 16.03 -2.58 -7.69
CA ASN A 28 16.22 -3.43 -8.88
C ASN A 28 15.74 -4.86 -8.64
N LYS A 29 15.96 -5.37 -7.43
CA LYS A 29 15.41 -6.62 -6.91
C LYS A 29 14.92 -6.40 -5.47
N PRO A 30 13.96 -7.20 -4.96
CA PRO A 30 13.36 -6.96 -3.65
C PRO A 30 14.38 -6.91 -2.50
N GLU A 31 15.46 -7.70 -2.57
CA GLU A 31 16.50 -7.73 -1.54
C GLU A 31 17.25 -6.40 -1.39
N ASP A 32 17.31 -5.58 -2.44
CA ASP A 32 17.98 -4.27 -2.36
C ASP A 32 17.20 -3.30 -1.44
N ALA A 33 15.90 -3.55 -1.22
CA ALA A 33 15.07 -2.72 -0.35
C ALA A 33 15.19 -3.09 1.14
N TYR A 34 15.64 -4.30 1.48
CA TYR A 34 15.59 -4.80 2.86
C TYR A 34 16.26 -3.90 3.90
N PRO A 35 17.44 -3.29 3.64
CA PRO A 35 18.04 -2.37 4.59
C PRO A 35 17.16 -1.17 4.91
N SER A 36 16.50 -0.56 3.92
CA SER A 36 15.64 0.62 4.12
C SER A 36 14.28 0.26 4.71
N LEU A 37 13.77 -0.95 4.46
CA LEU A 37 12.58 -1.48 5.14
C LEU A 37 12.87 -1.67 6.64
N ALA A 38 14.01 -2.30 6.95
CA ALA A 38 14.42 -2.55 8.33
C ALA A 38 14.74 -1.26 9.12
N GLU A 39 15.20 -0.21 8.45
CA GLU A 39 15.42 1.10 9.06
C GLU A 39 14.11 1.82 9.42
N ARG A 40 13.07 1.67 8.58
CA ARG A 40 11.77 2.30 8.78
C ARG A 40 10.80 1.50 9.65
N TRP A 41 11.08 0.22 9.91
CA TRP A 41 10.24 -0.62 10.75
C TRP A 41 10.11 -0.06 12.16
N PHE A 42 8.88 0.22 12.58
CA PHE A 42 8.57 0.84 13.87
C PHE A 42 8.66 -0.13 15.06
N GLY A 43 8.59 -1.44 14.80
CA GLY A 43 8.56 -2.47 15.82
C GLY A 43 9.95 -2.98 16.24
N VAL A 44 9.99 -4.21 16.77
CA VAL A 44 11.21 -4.88 17.20
C VAL A 44 11.98 -5.39 15.99
N ARG A 45 13.13 -4.77 15.70
CA ARG A 45 13.95 -5.09 14.50
C ARG A 45 14.24 -6.58 14.31
N ASN A 46 14.61 -7.30 15.37
CA ASN A 46 14.94 -8.73 15.29
C ASN A 46 13.73 -9.65 15.03
N SER A 47 12.51 -9.11 15.01
CA SER A 47 11.29 -9.86 14.67
C SER A 47 10.78 -9.58 13.27
N LEU A 48 11.35 -8.58 12.57
CA LEU A 48 10.91 -8.16 11.25
C LEU A 48 11.05 -9.29 10.24
N HIS A 49 10.01 -9.46 9.43
CA HIS A 49 9.99 -10.34 8.29
C HIS A 49 9.13 -9.76 7.17
N VAL A 50 9.41 -10.21 5.95
CA VAL A 50 8.60 -9.96 4.76
C VAL A 50 7.65 -11.13 4.60
N ASP A 51 6.36 -10.84 4.51
CA ASP A 51 5.31 -11.82 4.24
C ASP A 51 4.92 -11.87 2.78
N ALA A 52 4.94 -10.72 2.10
CA ALA A 52 4.69 -10.63 0.68
C ALA A 52 5.36 -9.41 0.05
N TYR A 53 5.58 -9.46 -1.26
CA TYR A 53 5.86 -8.26 -2.04
C TYR A 53 5.36 -8.39 -3.48
N GLY A 54 5.17 -7.25 -4.13
CA GLY A 54 4.87 -7.17 -5.56
C GLY A 54 5.37 -5.87 -6.17
N ILE A 55 5.24 -5.74 -7.49
CA ILE A 55 5.62 -4.53 -8.24
C ILE A 55 4.37 -3.80 -8.72
N ILE A 56 4.27 -2.51 -8.39
CA ILE A 56 3.19 -1.65 -8.84
C ILE A 56 3.52 -1.15 -10.26
N THR A 57 3.04 -1.87 -11.27
CA THR A 57 3.17 -1.47 -12.69
C THR A 57 1.90 -0.81 -13.23
N TRP A 58 0.78 -0.91 -12.51
CA TRP A 58 -0.51 -0.40 -12.94
C TRP A 58 -1.44 -0.12 -11.77
N ALA A 59 -2.27 0.92 -11.89
CA ALA A 59 -3.33 1.25 -10.95
C ALA A 59 -4.44 2.05 -11.64
N ASP A 60 -5.71 1.69 -11.40
CA ASP A 60 -6.90 2.48 -11.74
C ASP A 60 -6.89 3.06 -13.17
N GLY A 61 -6.60 2.21 -14.17
CA GLY A 61 -6.58 2.59 -15.58
C GLY A 61 -5.30 3.28 -16.07
N HIS A 62 -4.23 3.26 -15.28
CA HIS A 62 -2.96 3.92 -15.61
C HIS A 62 -1.77 2.99 -15.39
N ALA A 63 -0.83 2.98 -16.33
CA ALA A 63 0.49 2.42 -16.09
C ALA A 63 1.24 3.31 -15.08
N VAL A 64 1.97 2.67 -14.17
CA VAL A 64 2.78 3.30 -13.14
C VAL A 64 4.24 3.13 -13.54
N THR A 65 4.91 4.26 -13.80
CA THR A 65 6.32 4.28 -14.20
C THR A 65 7.11 5.27 -13.33
N LEU A 66 8.44 5.18 -13.39
CA LEU A 66 9.35 5.98 -12.56
C LEU A 66 10.24 6.84 -13.45
N SER A 67 10.42 8.10 -13.07
CA SER A 67 11.32 9.03 -13.77
C SER A 67 11.94 10.04 -12.80
N PRO A 68 13.18 10.51 -13.05
CA PRO A 68 13.76 11.61 -12.27
C PRO A 68 13.07 12.96 -12.54
N GLU A 69 12.27 13.07 -13.61
CA GLU A 69 11.56 14.29 -13.96
C GLU A 69 10.21 14.37 -13.25
N LYS A 70 9.82 15.56 -12.80
CA LYS A 70 8.51 15.76 -12.18
C LYS A 70 7.40 15.58 -13.23
N PRO A 71 6.32 14.82 -12.95
CA PRO A 71 5.20 14.70 -13.87
C PRO A 71 4.49 16.04 -14.05
N THR A 72 3.92 16.24 -15.24
CA THR A 72 3.14 17.45 -15.57
C THR A 72 1.64 17.28 -15.34
N GLY A 73 1.19 16.05 -15.02
CA GLY A 73 -0.21 15.75 -14.72
C GLY A 73 -0.64 16.25 -13.34
N THR A 74 -1.95 16.34 -13.13
CA THR A 74 -2.56 16.70 -11.83
C THR A 74 -2.99 15.49 -11.01
N GLN A 75 -2.80 14.28 -11.55
CA GLN A 75 -3.15 13.03 -10.90
C GLN A 75 -1.96 12.49 -10.12
N SER A 76 -2.24 11.92 -8.95
CA SER A 76 -1.27 11.22 -8.11
C SER A 76 -1.72 9.78 -7.88
N LEU A 77 -0.76 8.90 -7.62
CA LEU A 77 -1.01 7.54 -7.16
C LEU A 77 -1.28 7.59 -5.65
N TYR A 78 -2.36 6.99 -5.19
CA TYR A 78 -2.71 6.89 -3.78
C TYR A 78 -2.65 5.45 -3.32
N PHE A 79 -1.93 5.22 -2.21
CA PHE A 79 -2.13 4.03 -1.40
C PHE A 79 -3.30 4.25 -0.46
N ILE A 80 -4.19 3.27 -0.41
CA ILE A 80 -5.43 3.29 0.37
C ILE A 80 -5.48 2.02 1.20
N ASN A 81 -5.55 2.13 2.52
CA ASN A 81 -5.83 1.02 3.43
C ASN A 81 -7.18 1.23 4.13
N MET A 82 -8.06 0.25 4.08
CA MET A 82 -9.40 0.33 4.67
C MET A 82 -9.67 -0.88 5.56
N GLY A 83 -10.08 -0.61 6.79
CA GLY A 83 -10.62 -1.58 7.73
C GLY A 83 -12.15 -1.75 7.66
N GLY A 84 -12.63 -2.87 8.17
CA GLY A 84 -14.05 -3.13 8.37
C GLY A 84 -14.32 -4.50 8.98
N TYR A 85 -15.58 -4.76 9.34
CA TYR A 85 -15.98 -6.02 9.95
C TYR A 85 -16.98 -6.79 9.10
N ALA A 86 -16.74 -8.08 8.93
CA ALA A 86 -17.81 -8.97 8.48
C ALA A 86 -18.82 -9.17 9.62
N ALA A 87 -20.11 -9.35 9.26
CA ALA A 87 -21.18 -9.47 10.24
C ALA A 87 -20.92 -10.62 11.24
N GLY A 88 -20.82 -10.28 12.53
CA GLY A 88 -20.61 -11.24 13.62
C GLY A 88 -19.15 -11.62 13.88
N GLU A 89 -18.19 -11.08 13.11
CA GLU A 89 -16.76 -11.34 13.33
C GLU A 89 -16.19 -10.49 14.47
N LEU A 90 -15.28 -11.08 15.24
CA LEU A 90 -14.58 -10.40 16.34
C LEU A 90 -13.44 -9.52 15.84
N LYS A 91 -12.74 -9.97 14.80
CA LYS A 91 -11.55 -9.28 14.27
C LYS A 91 -11.92 -8.38 13.11
N GLU A 92 -11.22 -7.25 13.04
CA GLU A 92 -11.26 -6.38 11.88
C GLU A 92 -10.51 -7.01 10.71
N GLU A 93 -11.06 -6.88 9.50
CA GLU A 93 -10.34 -7.18 8.26
C GLU A 93 -9.89 -5.89 7.60
N HIS A 94 -8.71 -5.95 6.99
CA HIS A 94 -8.18 -4.84 6.22
C HIS A 94 -7.99 -5.24 4.76
N ALA A 95 -8.28 -4.31 3.86
CA ALA A 95 -7.94 -4.42 2.46
C ALA A 95 -7.30 -3.11 1.99
N PHE A 96 -6.22 -3.24 1.22
CA PHE A 96 -5.58 -2.09 0.59
C PHE A 96 -5.65 -2.17 -0.93
N THR A 97 -5.52 -1.01 -1.57
CA THR A 97 -5.45 -0.88 -3.03
C THR A 97 -4.71 0.38 -3.44
N PHE A 98 -4.45 0.51 -4.74
CA PHE A 98 -3.84 1.68 -5.35
C PHE A 98 -4.82 2.33 -6.32
N LEU A 99 -5.07 3.63 -6.13
CA LEU A 99 -6.01 4.40 -6.93
C LEU A 99 -5.34 5.64 -7.51
N VAL A 100 -5.82 6.10 -8.67
CA VAL A 100 -5.33 7.32 -9.30
C VAL A 100 -6.37 8.41 -9.14
N ALA A 101 -5.99 9.54 -8.55
CA ALA A 101 -6.93 10.63 -8.29
C ALA A 101 -6.25 12.00 -8.33
N THR A 102 -7.07 13.04 -8.46
CA THR A 102 -6.63 14.45 -8.37
C THR A 102 -6.59 14.98 -6.94
N SER A 103 -7.23 14.28 -6.00
CA SER A 103 -7.28 14.64 -4.58
C SER A 103 -7.41 13.41 -3.70
N ALA A 104 -7.06 13.55 -2.42
CA ALA A 104 -7.22 12.48 -1.44
C ALA A 104 -8.71 12.15 -1.22
N GLU A 105 -9.59 13.16 -1.30
CA GLU A 105 -11.04 13.03 -1.20
C GLU A 105 -11.61 12.16 -2.32
N ASP A 106 -11.15 12.38 -3.56
CA ASP A 106 -11.55 11.58 -4.73
C ASP A 106 -11.07 10.13 -4.59
N ALA A 107 -9.82 9.93 -4.15
CA ALA A 107 -9.27 8.59 -3.90
C ALA A 107 -10.08 7.84 -2.83
N LYS A 108 -10.40 8.52 -1.72
CA LYS A 108 -11.27 7.99 -0.65
C LYS A 108 -12.66 7.64 -1.15
N ALA A 109 -13.27 8.49 -1.97
CA ALA A 109 -14.60 8.26 -2.53
C ALA A 109 -14.63 7.03 -3.47
N LYS A 110 -13.57 6.82 -4.25
CA LYS A 110 -13.38 5.61 -5.07
C LYS A 110 -13.23 4.37 -4.20
N ALA A 111 -12.34 4.41 -3.20
CA ALA A 111 -12.06 3.30 -2.30
C ALA A 111 -13.31 2.76 -1.59
N LYS A 112 -14.19 3.64 -1.09
CA LYS A 112 -15.45 3.25 -0.43
C LYS A 112 -16.39 2.42 -1.29
N LYS A 113 -16.28 2.53 -2.62
CA LYS A 113 -17.10 1.78 -3.58
C LYS A 113 -16.49 0.41 -3.92
N THR A 114 -15.17 0.26 -3.79
CA THR A 114 -14.44 -0.90 -4.29
C THR A 114 -13.90 -1.81 -3.19
N LEU A 115 -13.61 -1.28 -2.00
CA LEU A 115 -13.05 -2.04 -0.88
C LEU A 115 -14.13 -2.48 0.12
N LEU A 116 -13.95 -3.73 0.59
CA LEU A 116 -14.78 -4.41 1.58
C LEU A 116 -16.29 -4.29 1.34
N PRO A 117 -16.81 -4.55 0.12
CA PRO A 117 -18.24 -4.42 -0.13
C PRO A 117 -19.04 -5.36 0.79
N GLY A 118 -20.03 -4.82 1.48
CA GLY A 118 -20.88 -5.58 2.40
C GLY A 118 -20.33 -5.79 3.81
N TYR A 119 -19.15 -5.25 4.13
CA TYR A 119 -18.67 -5.20 5.51
C TYR A 119 -19.42 -4.12 6.29
N ASP A 120 -19.79 -4.46 7.53
CA ASP A 120 -20.34 -3.55 8.52
C ASP A 120 -19.22 -2.76 9.18
N HIS A 121 -19.58 -1.62 9.78
CA HIS A 121 -18.62 -0.75 10.47
C HIS A 121 -17.35 -0.52 9.63
N ARG A 122 -17.48 -0.34 8.31
CA ARG A 122 -16.42 0.24 7.47
C ARG A 122 -16.18 1.64 7.98
N HIS A 123 -15.33 1.74 8.98
CA HIS A 123 -15.32 2.87 9.87
C HIS A 123 -14.15 3.79 9.57
N ARG A 124 -14.36 5.02 10.05
CA ARG A 124 -13.38 5.79 10.80
C ARG A 124 -14.04 6.04 12.15
N ASP A 125 -13.31 6.09 13.25
CA ASP A 125 -13.82 6.47 14.59
C ASP A 125 -14.52 7.86 14.63
N ASN A 126 -14.52 8.62 13.52
CA ASN A 126 -15.48 9.69 13.24
C ASN A 126 -15.96 9.67 11.77
N PHE A 127 -17.23 9.32 11.55
CA PHE A 127 -18.08 9.61 10.37
C PHE A 127 -17.56 9.34 8.93
N MET A 128 -16.62 8.40 8.76
CA MET A 128 -16.10 7.84 7.49
C MET A 128 -15.00 8.61 6.74
N GLU A 129 -13.76 8.12 6.84
CA GLU A 129 -12.75 8.19 5.77
C GLU A 129 -12.02 6.84 5.70
N VAL A 130 -11.36 6.55 4.57
CA VAL A 130 -10.32 5.51 4.49
C VAL A 130 -9.32 5.76 5.63
N ASP A 131 -8.96 4.73 6.39
CA ASP A 131 -8.09 4.86 7.57
C ASP A 131 -6.78 5.56 7.21
N ASP A 132 -6.12 5.08 6.15
CA ASP A 132 -4.91 5.69 5.63
C ASP A 132 -5.00 5.92 4.12
N CYS A 133 -4.82 7.18 3.72
CA CYS A 133 -4.73 7.60 2.33
C CYS A 133 -3.44 8.39 2.15
N LEU A 134 -2.48 7.80 1.45
CA LEU A 134 -1.14 8.35 1.28
C LEU A 134 -0.86 8.60 -0.21
N PRO A 135 -0.63 9.85 -0.64
CA PRO A 135 -0.13 10.11 -1.98
C PRO A 135 1.31 9.62 -2.13
N LEU A 136 1.56 8.86 -3.19
CA LEU A 136 2.87 8.38 -3.62
C LEU A 136 3.29 9.20 -4.84
N GLU A 137 3.75 10.43 -4.63
CA GLU A 137 4.21 11.30 -5.73
C GLU A 137 5.68 11.05 -6.08
N GLN A 138 6.49 10.82 -5.04
CA GLN A 138 7.92 10.61 -5.16
C GLN A 138 8.38 9.64 -4.07
N ILE A 139 9.21 8.68 -4.47
CA ILE A 139 9.86 7.72 -3.56
C ILE A 139 11.32 7.63 -3.98
N ASP A 140 12.25 7.59 -3.02
CA ASP A 140 13.70 7.43 -3.26
C ASP A 140 14.26 8.35 -4.37
N GLY A 141 13.78 9.59 -4.43
CA GLY A 141 14.22 10.60 -5.40
C GLY A 141 13.61 10.49 -6.80
N LEU A 142 12.81 9.47 -7.09
CA LEU A 142 12.12 9.31 -8.37
C LEU A 142 10.63 9.63 -8.27
N TYR A 143 10.13 10.33 -9.27
CA TYR A 143 8.71 10.66 -9.38
C TYR A 143 7.94 9.52 -10.04
N ILE A 144 6.70 9.36 -9.59
CA ILE A 144 5.74 8.44 -10.18
C ILE A 144 5.04 9.12 -11.36
N HIS A 145 5.07 8.46 -12.51
CA HIS A 145 4.39 8.89 -13.73
C HIS A 145 3.22 7.97 -14.03
N LEU A 146 2.10 8.59 -14.40
CA LEU A 146 0.84 7.92 -14.66
C LEU A 146 0.46 8.16 -16.11
N THR A 147 0.38 7.09 -16.90
CA THR A 147 -0.05 7.16 -18.30
C THR A 147 -1.27 6.28 -18.52
N PRO A 148 -2.34 6.76 -19.19
CA PRO A 148 -3.53 5.95 -19.44
C PRO A 148 -3.19 4.59 -20.07
N GLN A 149 -3.69 3.52 -19.45
CA GLN A 149 -3.52 2.14 -19.89
C GLN A 149 -4.71 1.31 -19.42
N ASN A 150 -5.56 0.85 -20.34
CA ASN A 150 -6.82 0.17 -19.99
C ASN A 150 -6.67 -1.34 -19.78
N ASP A 151 -5.59 -1.94 -20.27
CA ASP A 151 -5.33 -3.39 -20.31
C ASP A 151 -4.34 -3.87 -19.23
N GLY A 152 -4.08 -3.04 -18.21
CA GLY A 152 -3.28 -3.45 -17.06
C GLY A 152 -4.06 -4.24 -16.02
N HIS A 153 -3.35 -4.67 -14.97
CA HIS A 153 -3.90 -5.50 -13.90
C HIS A 153 -3.50 -4.94 -12.54
N PRO A 154 -4.38 -5.05 -11.53
CA PRO A 154 -4.00 -4.76 -10.15
C PRO A 154 -2.78 -5.56 -9.71
N ILE A 155 -2.02 -4.98 -8.78
CA ILE A 155 -0.91 -5.62 -8.09
C ILE A 155 -1.30 -7.01 -7.58
N THR A 156 -0.42 -7.99 -7.80
CA THR A 156 -0.48 -9.31 -7.16
C THR A 156 0.84 -9.60 -6.46
N ALA A 157 0.81 -10.52 -5.50
CA ALA A 157 2.03 -10.96 -4.85
C ALA A 157 2.93 -11.67 -5.88
N LEU A 158 4.13 -11.11 -6.10
CA LEU A 158 5.20 -11.81 -6.83
C LEU A 158 5.84 -12.89 -5.97
N TRP A 159 5.82 -12.68 -4.66
CA TRP A 159 6.22 -13.67 -3.67
C TRP A 159 5.37 -13.48 -2.41
N GLN A 160 5.05 -14.60 -1.76
CA GLN A 160 4.36 -14.65 -0.48
C GLN A 160 4.92 -15.82 0.34
N GLY A 161 5.13 -15.63 1.64
CA GLY A 161 5.73 -16.62 2.52
C GLY A 161 6.13 -15.99 3.85
N TYR A 162 7.24 -16.46 4.44
CA TYR A 162 7.81 -15.89 5.65
C TYR A 162 9.32 -15.75 5.47
N ARG A 163 9.83 -14.52 5.43
CA ARG A 163 11.26 -14.24 5.25
C ARG A 163 11.74 -13.21 6.24
N LYS A 164 12.52 -13.65 7.22
CA LYS A 164 13.21 -12.76 8.16
C LYS A 164 14.26 -11.91 7.43
N ILE A 165 14.31 -10.61 7.74
CA ILE A 165 15.24 -9.62 7.14
C ILE A 165 15.91 -8.75 8.20
#